data_AF-A0AA50WA42-F1
#
_entry.id   AF-A0AA50WA42-F1
#
_cell.length_a   1.000
_cell.length_b   1.000
_cell.length_c   1.000
_cell.angle_alpha   90.00
_cell.angle_beta   90.00
_cell.angle_gamma   90.00
#
_symmetry.space_group_name_H-M   'P 1'
#
loop_
_entity.id
_entity.type
_entity.pdbx_description
1 polymer ?
#
loop_
_entity_poly.entity_id
_entity_poly.type
_entity_poly.pdbx_seq_one_letter_code
_entity_poly.pdbx_strand_id
1 'polypeptide(L)'
;QKERADLDKNITILQEKEKELHTAVERLGEQENVNVDEAVVTTAPLYSQLMNAFAEEATLEDAIYYMGEALRKEVIDLDTFLKQVRSLARRQFTLRALMQKCRQKAQLA
;
A
#
# COMPACT_ATOMS: atom_id res chain seq x y z
N GLN A 1 -52.99 5.57 6.01
CA GLN A 1 -52.65 4.46 6.92
C GLN A 1 -51.43 3.69 6.45
N LYS A 2 -51.34 3.30 5.16
CA LYS A 2 -50.18 2.62 4.58
C LYS A 2 -48.86 3.42 4.72
N GLU A 3 -48.88 4.71 4.38
CA GLU A 3 -47.71 5.60 4.53
C GLU A 3 -47.22 5.75 5.98
N ARG A 4 -48.12 5.76 6.97
CA ARG A 4 -47.72 5.78 8.40
C ARG A 4 -47.03 4.48 8.79
N ALA A 5 -47.56 3.35 8.36
CA ALA A 5 -46.94 2.05 8.62
C ALA A 5 -45.58 1.90 7.93
N ASP A 6 -45.40 2.49 6.74
CA ASP A 6 -44.13 2.50 6.02
C ASP A 6 -43.12 3.46 6.67
N LEU A 7 -43.56 4.63 7.15
CA LEU A 7 -42.76 5.54 7.97
C LEU A 7 -42.30 4.88 9.27
N ASP A 8 -43.20 4.23 10.00
CA ASP A 8 -42.89 3.55 11.26
C ASP A 8 -41.85 2.45 11.03
N LYS A 9 -41.98 1.65 9.96
CA LYS A 9 -40.98 0.64 9.57
C LYS A 9 -39.62 1.26 9.27
N ASN A 10 -39.58 2.36 8.52
CA ASN A 10 -38.32 3.04 8.18
C ASN A 10 -37.64 3.60 9.43
N ILE A 11 -38.40 4.15 10.37
CA ILE A 11 -37.89 4.62 11.66
C ILE A 11 -37.25 3.47 12.43
N THR A 12 -37.92 2.31 12.52
CA THR A 12 -37.37 1.15 13.21
C THR A 12 -36.06 0.66 12.57
N ILE A 13 -36.01 0.58 11.24
CA ILE A 13 -34.80 0.18 10.50
C ILE A 13 -33.65 1.17 10.75
N LEU A 14 -33.93 2.47 10.71
CA LEU A 14 -32.91 3.51 10.95
C LEU A 14 -32.37 3.43 12.38
N GLN A 15 -33.23 3.25 13.38
CA GLN A 15 -32.81 3.08 14.77
C GLN A 15 -31.96 1.82 14.98
N GLU A 16 -32.31 0.72 14.31
CA GLU A 16 -31.52 -0.53 14.37
C GLU A 16 -30.14 -0.33 13.74
N LYS A 17 -30.07 0.32 12.58
CA LYS A 17 -28.81 0.63 11.87
C LYS A 17 -27.95 1.63 12.65
N GLU A 18 -28.56 2.63 13.27
CA GLU A 18 -27.87 3.59 14.12
C GLU A 18 -27.22 2.88 15.32
N LYS A 19 -27.93 1.95 15.95
CA LYS A 19 -27.40 1.16 17.07
C LYS A 19 -26.26 0.23 16.64
N GLU A 20 -26.39 -0.44 15.49
CA GLU A 20 -25.30 -1.24 14.91
C GLU A 20 -24.06 -0.37 14.65
N LEU A 21 -24.24 0.82 14.08
CA LEU A 21 -23.14 1.74 13.77
C LEU A 21 -22.45 2.21 15.06
N HIS A 22 -23.23 2.57 16.07
CA HIS A 22 -22.70 3.04 17.35
C HIS A 22 -21.86 1.97 18.05
N THR A 23 -22.33 0.71 18.02
CA THR A 23 -21.61 -0.44 18.57
C THR A 23 -20.33 -0.74 17.79
N ALA A 24 -20.34 -0.58 16.46
CA ALA A 24 -19.14 -0.74 15.64
C ALA A 24 -18.10 0.35 15.90
N VAL A 25 -18.53 1.60 16.10
CA VAL A 25 -17.65 2.72 16.44
C VAL A 25 -17.03 2.54 17.82
N GLU A 26 -17.79 2.13 18.82
CA GLU A 26 -17.26 1.83 20.16
C GLU A 26 -16.20 0.72 20.09
N ARG A 27 -16.49 -0.36 19.35
CA ARG A 27 -15.54 -1.47 19.15
C ARG A 27 -14.27 -1.04 18.42
N LEU A 28 -14.37 -0.13 17.44
CA LEU A 28 -13.22 0.42 16.72
C LEU A 28 -12.44 1.43 17.57
N GLY A 29 -13.10 2.15 18.48
CA GLY A 29 -12.47 3.07 19.42
C GLY A 29 -11.67 2.37 20.52
N GLU A 30 -12.05 1.14 20.89
CA GLU A 30 -11.29 0.28 21.81
C GLU A 30 -10.08 -0.39 21.13
N GLN A 31 -10.05 -0.50 19.80
CA GLN A 31 -8.89 -0.99 19.06
C GLN A 31 -7.85 0.15 18.94
N GLU A 32 -6.77 0.06 19.72
CA GLU A 32 -5.64 0.98 19.61
C GLU A 32 -5.08 1.07 18.18
N ASN A 33 -4.83 2.31 17.74
CA ASN A 33 -4.05 2.73 16.56
C ASN A 33 -3.97 1.68 15.44
N VAL A 34 -5.03 1.59 14.63
CA VAL A 34 -4.97 0.88 13.35
C VAL A 34 -3.92 1.55 12.47
N ASN A 35 -2.88 0.82 12.11
CA ASN A 35 -1.91 1.30 11.12
C ASN A 35 -2.65 1.55 9.79
N VAL A 36 -2.56 2.77 9.27
CA VAL A 36 -3.23 3.15 8.02
C VAL A 36 -2.76 2.26 6.86
N ASP A 37 -1.52 1.78 6.89
CA ASP A 37 -0.98 0.85 5.89
C ASP A 37 -1.64 -0.54 5.96
N GLU A 38 -2.22 -0.91 7.10
CA GLU A 38 -2.93 -2.18 7.30
C GLU A 38 -4.44 -2.06 7.06
N ALA A 39 -4.97 -0.84 6.97
CA ALA A 39 -6.39 -0.59 6.72
C ALA A 39 -6.81 -1.03 5.30
N VAL A 40 -5.89 -0.99 4.34
CA VAL A 40 -6.13 -1.36 2.94
C VAL A 40 -5.05 -2.31 2.47
N VAL A 41 -5.35 -3.61 2.52
CA VAL A 41 -4.48 -4.66 2.00
C VAL A 41 -4.98 -5.22 0.67
N THR A 42 -4.06 -5.71 -0.15
CA THR A 42 -4.43 -6.37 -1.41
C THR A 42 -5.21 -7.67 -1.15
N THR A 43 -6.10 -8.03 -2.06
CA THR A 43 -6.99 -9.20 -1.94
C THR A 43 -6.27 -10.56 -1.90
N ALA A 44 -5.02 -10.64 -2.36
CA ALA A 44 -4.23 -11.87 -2.37
C ALA A 44 -2.74 -11.60 -2.12
N PRO A 45 -1.99 -12.55 -1.52
CA PRO A 45 -0.55 -12.39 -1.25
C PRO A 45 0.29 -12.09 -2.49
N LEU A 46 -0.11 -12.61 -3.66
CA LEU A 46 0.56 -12.33 -4.94
C LEU A 46 0.47 -10.86 -5.34
N TYR A 47 -0.68 -10.22 -5.11
CA TYR A 47 -0.86 -8.79 -5.40
C TYR A 47 -0.09 -7.92 -4.43
N SER A 48 -0.03 -8.31 -3.15
CA SER A 48 0.82 -7.65 -2.15
C SER A 48 2.29 -7.70 -2.57
N GLN A 49 2.76 -8.87 -3.00
CA GLN A 49 4.13 -9.03 -3.49
C GLN A 49 4.41 -8.14 -4.71
N LEU A 50 3.46 -8.03 -5.64
CA LEU A 50 3.60 -7.18 -6.82
C LEU A 50 3.64 -5.68 -6.46
N MET A 51 2.74 -5.25 -5.56
CA MET A 51 2.68 -3.88 -5.07
C MET A 51 3.99 -3.50 -4.37
N ASN A 52 4.47 -4.34 -3.46
CA ASN A 52 5.71 -4.11 -2.72
C ASN A 52 6.91 -4.08 -3.66
N ALA A 53 7.01 -5.01 -4.62
CA ALA A 53 8.09 -5.03 -5.60
C ALA A 53 8.10 -3.78 -6.49
N PHE A 54 6.92 -3.26 -6.85
CA PHE A 54 6.79 -2.01 -7.61
C PHE A 54 7.22 -0.79 -6.79
N ALA A 55 6.73 -0.67 -5.55
CA ALA A 55 7.11 0.42 -4.66
C ALA A 55 8.62 0.41 -4.39
N GLU A 56 9.20 -0.75 -4.13
CA GLU A 56 10.63 -0.89 -3.89
C GLU A 56 11.46 -0.51 -5.13
N GLU A 57 11.03 -0.93 -6.33
CA GLU A 57 11.73 -0.59 -7.57
C GLU A 57 11.72 0.91 -7.86
N ALA A 58 10.59 1.58 -7.61
CA ALA A 58 10.48 3.04 -7.71
C ALA A 58 11.42 3.75 -6.72
N THR A 59 11.45 3.31 -5.46
CA THR A 59 12.34 3.92 -4.44
C THR A 59 13.83 3.75 -4.77
N LEU A 60 14.21 2.68 -5.48
CA LEU A 60 15.60 2.49 -5.92
C LEU A 60 16.00 3.50 -7.00
N GLU A 61 15.07 3.90 -7.87
CA GLU A 61 15.32 4.92 -8.90
C GLU A 61 15.62 6.28 -8.25
N ASP A 62 14.80 6.66 -7.26
CA ASP A 62 15.03 7.86 -6.45
C ASP A 62 16.36 7.79 -5.70
N ALA A 63 16.68 6.64 -5.10
CA ALA A 63 17.95 6.46 -4.39
C ALA A 63 19.15 6.62 -5.33
N ILE A 64 19.11 6.05 -6.53
CA ILE A 64 20.19 6.19 -7.53
C ILE A 64 20.32 7.65 -7.97
N TYR A 65 19.20 8.35 -8.18
CA TYR A 65 19.19 9.77 -8.51
C TYR A 65 19.91 10.61 -7.44
N TYR A 66 19.53 10.47 -6.17
CA TYR A 66 20.16 11.22 -5.08
C TYR A 66 21.61 10.82 -4.81
N MET A 67 22.01 9.57 -5.09
CA MET A 67 23.41 9.16 -5.07
C MET A 67 24.23 9.90 -6.15
N GLY A 68 23.64 10.15 -7.32
CA GLY A 68 24.26 10.96 -8.36
C GLY A 68 24.42 12.42 -7.95
N GLU A 69 23.40 12.99 -7.31
CA GLU A 69 23.47 14.35 -6.75
C GLU A 69 24.50 14.47 -5.61
N ALA A 70 24.62 13.45 -4.76
CA ALA A 70 25.62 13.42 -3.70
C ALA A 70 27.05 13.43 -4.25
N LEU A 71 27.31 12.71 -5.35
CA LEU A 71 28.60 12.75 -6.04
C LEU A 71 28.87 14.14 -6.65
N ARG A 72 27.87 14.76 -7.29
CA ARG A 72 27.99 16.12 -7.87
C ARG A 72 28.29 17.19 -6.83
N LYS A 73 27.76 17.03 -5.62
CA LYS A 73 27.99 17.92 -4.47
C LYS A 73 29.25 17.56 -3.67
N GLU A 74 30.05 16.61 -4.16
CA GLU A 74 31.29 16.14 -3.53
C GLU A 74 31.09 15.60 -2.09
N VAL A 75 29.87 15.15 -1.76
CA VAL A 75 29.55 14.54 -0.45
C VAL A 75 30.10 13.12 -0.37
N ILE A 76 30.17 12.43 -1.51
CA ILE A 76 30.72 11.08 -1.64
C ILE A 76 31.78 11.03 -2.75
N ASP A 77 32.72 10.11 -2.62
CA ASP A 77 33.75 9.84 -3.63
C ASP A 77 33.23 8.94 -4.77
N LEU A 78 33.94 8.95 -5.89
CA LEU A 78 33.58 8.19 -7.08
C LEU A 78 33.56 6.67 -6.83
N ASP A 79 34.50 6.14 -6.04
CA ASP A 79 34.56 4.70 -5.78
C ASP A 79 33.36 4.24 -4.93
N THR A 80 32.99 5.01 -3.90
CA THR A 80 31.76 4.77 -3.14
C THR A 80 30.52 4.85 -4.02
N PHE A 81 30.40 5.88 -4.87
CA PHE A 81 29.27 6.01 -5.79
C PHE A 81 29.13 4.78 -6.70
N LEU A 82 30.21 4.37 -7.38
CA LEU A 82 30.19 3.27 -8.33
C LEU A 82 29.86 1.93 -7.65
N LYS A 83 30.36 1.69 -6.43
CA LYS A 83 30.04 0.49 -5.65
C LYS A 83 28.56 0.46 -5.28
N GLN A 84 28.02 1.56 -4.76
CA GLN A 84 26.63 1.62 -4.30
C GLN A 84 25.63 1.57 -5.45
N VAL A 85 25.83 2.36 -6.51
CA VAL A 85 24.94 2.34 -7.68
C VAL A 85 24.91 0.97 -8.34
N ARG A 86 26.05 0.27 -8.43
CA ARG A 86 26.06 -1.12 -8.94
C ARG A 86 25.24 -2.07 -8.08
N SER A 87 25.30 -1.93 -6.75
CA SER A 87 24.51 -2.73 -5.81
C SER A 87 23.01 -2.46 -5.97
N LEU A 88 22.62 -1.18 -6.00
CA LEU A 88 21.22 -0.75 -6.18
C LEU A 88 20.68 -1.20 -7.54
N ALA A 89 21.43 -1.02 -8.63
CA ALA A 89 21.03 -1.45 -9.96
C ALA A 89 20.83 -2.96 -10.07
N ARG A 90 21.66 -3.76 -9.39
CA ARG A 90 21.47 -5.22 -9.31
C ARG A 90 20.16 -5.58 -8.61
N ARG A 91 19.83 -4.89 -7.51
CA ARG A 91 18.57 -5.09 -6.78
C ARG A 91 17.37 -4.69 -7.64
N GLN A 92 17.46 -3.56 -8.35
CA GLN A 92 16.45 -3.09 -9.30
C GLN A 92 16.18 -4.14 -10.39
N PHE A 93 17.22 -4.73 -10.97
CA PHE A 93 17.08 -5.80 -11.95
C PHE A 93 16.31 -7.01 -11.39
N THR A 94 16.66 -7.45 -10.16
CA THR A 94 15.96 -8.57 -9.51
C THR A 94 14.48 -8.26 -9.26
N LEU A 95 14.15 -7.03 -8.83
CA LEU A 95 12.77 -6.60 -8.61
C LEU A 95 11.98 -6.54 -9.93
N ARG A 96 12.57 -6.01 -11.00
CA ARG A 96 11.94 -6.00 -12.34
C ARG A 96 11.66 -7.41 -12.84
N ALA A 97 12.62 -8.33 -12.68
CA ALA A 97 12.42 -9.73 -13.04
C ALA A 97 11.34 -10.41 -12.18
N LEU A 98 11.28 -10.08 -10.89
CA LEU A 98 10.24 -10.57 -9.98
C LEU A 98 8.86 -10.07 -10.41
N MET A 99 8.72 -8.77 -10.70
CA MET A 99 7.48 -8.17 -11.17
C MET A 99 6.98 -8.83 -12.47
N GLN A 100 7.88 -9.11 -13.43
CA GLN A 100 7.52 -9.84 -14.65
C GLN A 100 6.94 -11.22 -14.35
N LYS A 101 7.57 -11.99 -13.45
CA LYS A 101 7.07 -13.32 -13.04
C LYS A 101 5.74 -13.23 -12.30
N CYS A 102 5.56 -12.22 -11.43
CA CYS A 102 4.31 -12.00 -10.71
C CYS A 102 3.17 -11.66 -11.68
N ARG A 103 3.40 -10.78 -12.66
CA ARG A 103 2.40 -10.42 -13.68
C ARG A 103 1.97 -11.61 -14.54
N GLN A 104 2.92 -12.45 -14.97
CA GLN A 104 2.62 -13.68 -15.70
C GLN A 104 1.73 -14.63 -14.88
N LYS A 105 2.04 -14.82 -13.60
CA LYS A 105 1.24 -15.68 -12.70
C LYS A 105 -0.13 -15.11 -12.38
N ALA A 106 -0.25 -13.78 -12.30
CA ALA A 106 -1.49 -13.08 -12.01
C ALA A 106 -2.39 -12.89 -13.24
N GLN A 107 -1.97 -13.37 -14.44
CA GLN A 107 -2.68 -13.17 -15.71
C GLN A 107 -2.96 -11.69 -16.03
N LEU A 108 -2.06 -10.81 -15.58
CA LEU A 108 -2.13 -9.36 -15.81
C LEU A 108 -1.39 -8.94 -17.09
N ALA A 109 -0.99 -9.90 -17.93
CA ALA A 109 -0.16 -9.72 -19.11
C ALA A 109 -0.70 -10.51 -20.31
#